data_AF-A0A2J6HGA8-F1
#
_entry.id   AF-A0A2J6HGA8-F1
#
_cell.length_a   1.000
_cell.length_b   1.000
_cell.length_c   1.000
_cell.angle_alpha   90.00
_cell.angle_beta   90.00
_cell.angle_gamma   90.00
#
_symmetry.space_group_name_H-M   'P 1'
#
loop_
_entity.id
_entity.type
_entity.pdbx_description
1 polymer ?
#
loop_
_entity_poly.entity_id
_entity_poly.type
_entity_poly.pdbx_seq_one_letter_code
_entity_poly.pdbx_strand_id
1 'polypeptide(L)'
;MFGRKNKHKVRYRDLIWINTDTKYRKLLSLPDNGKAALIVSSFENTLKNLQSLNQEFKKMESMSDFDKSRGPWLVNTKLILEATSFQQAITDEVQIIFTEHYPMPEKDSEILSKTAAAIPNAEIVFYISLDDPLMRLFNSGKIGDMMKNMGMDENEAIEHRMISSAIFNAQKKITKKISFEQHYDDEEAWYRMNYRG
;
A
#
# COMPACT_ATOMS: atom_id res chain seq x y z
N MET A 1 -27.00 19.43 19.52
CA MET A 1 -25.53 19.53 19.33
C MET A 1 -24.99 18.13 19.12
N PHE A 2 -24.83 17.69 17.87
CA PHE A 2 -24.22 16.38 17.59
C PHE A 2 -22.71 16.55 17.48
N GLY A 3 -21.99 16.18 18.54
CA GLY A 3 -20.54 16.06 18.49
C GLY A 3 -20.16 14.99 17.48
N ARG A 4 -19.57 15.40 16.35
CA ARG A 4 -18.90 14.48 15.42
C ARG A 4 -17.80 13.78 16.22
N LYS A 5 -18.00 12.49 16.55
CA LYS A 5 -16.91 11.63 17.03
C LYS A 5 -15.82 11.67 15.97
N ASN A 6 -14.68 12.28 16.29
CA ASN A 6 -13.45 12.11 15.51
C ASN A 6 -13.07 10.63 15.61
N LYS A 7 -13.51 9.83 14.62
CA LYS A 7 -12.95 8.50 14.39
C LYS A 7 -11.44 8.68 14.29
N HIS A 8 -10.68 8.03 15.16
CA HIS A 8 -9.23 8.13 15.13
C HIS A 8 -8.78 7.67 13.74
N LYS A 9 -8.15 8.58 12.98
CA LYS A 9 -7.63 8.24 11.66
C LYS A 9 -6.56 7.16 11.85
N VAL A 10 -6.68 6.04 11.12
CA VAL A 10 -5.68 4.96 11.14
C VAL A 10 -4.31 5.58 10.84
N ARG A 11 -3.32 5.27 11.69
CA ARG A 11 -1.95 5.76 11.52
C ARG A 11 -1.23 4.86 10.51
N TYR A 12 -0.61 5.49 9.52
CA TYR A 12 0.29 4.84 8.57
C TYR A 12 1.42 5.81 8.20
N ARG A 13 2.48 5.28 7.57
CA ARG A 13 3.61 6.05 7.02
C ARG A 13 3.70 5.83 5.52
N ASP A 14 4.10 6.85 4.78
CA ASP A 14 4.36 6.73 3.34
C ASP A 14 5.86 6.80 3.14
N LEU A 15 6.45 5.70 2.65
CA LEU A 15 7.85 5.61 2.26
C LEU A 15 7.95 5.65 0.74
N ILE A 16 8.49 6.75 0.24
CA ILE A 16 8.59 7.02 -1.18
C ILE A 16 10.00 6.68 -1.67
N TRP A 17 10.09 5.71 -2.56
CA TRP A 17 11.28 5.20 -3.21
C TRP A 17 11.51 5.89 -4.57
N ILE A 18 12.79 6.10 -4.92
CA ILE A 18 13.19 6.85 -6.11
C ILE A 18 12.66 6.24 -7.41
N ASN A 19 12.58 4.91 -7.49
CA ASN A 19 12.14 4.15 -8.66
C ASN A 19 11.55 2.79 -8.27
N THR A 20 10.88 2.11 -9.20
CA THR A 20 10.20 0.84 -8.92
C THR A 20 11.20 -0.25 -8.55
N ASP A 21 12.38 -0.29 -9.18
CA ASP A 21 13.43 -1.28 -8.90
C ASP A 21 13.83 -1.25 -7.41
N THR A 22 14.12 -0.06 -6.88
CA THR A 22 14.49 0.13 -5.48
C THR A 22 13.37 -0.31 -4.54
N LYS A 23 12.13 0.08 -4.85
CA LYS A 23 10.94 -0.38 -4.09
C LYS A 23 10.92 -1.91 -4.01
N TYR A 24 11.09 -2.60 -5.13
CA TYR A 24 11.07 -4.06 -5.19
C TYR A 24 12.26 -4.70 -4.48
N ARG A 25 13.49 -4.18 -4.64
CA ARG A 25 14.66 -4.66 -3.89
C ARG A 25 14.42 -4.61 -2.38
N LYS A 26 13.79 -3.53 -1.89
CA LYS A 26 13.46 -3.36 -0.48
C LYS A 26 12.36 -4.31 -0.02
N LEU A 27 11.30 -4.49 -0.82
CA LEU A 27 10.27 -5.50 -0.55
C LEU A 27 10.83 -6.92 -0.47
N LEU A 28 11.77 -7.26 -1.37
CA LEU A 28 12.39 -8.59 -1.42
C LEU A 28 13.38 -8.83 -0.27
N SER A 29 13.89 -7.76 0.36
CA SER A 29 14.78 -7.85 1.54
C SER A 29 14.05 -8.00 2.87
N LEU A 30 12.72 -7.98 2.89
CA LEU A 30 11.93 -8.14 4.11
C LEU A 30 11.97 -9.59 4.63
N PRO A 31 11.84 -9.80 5.96
CA PRO A 31 11.73 -8.76 7.00
C PRO A 31 13.10 -8.13 7.32
N ASP A 32 13.16 -6.81 7.49
CA ASP A 32 14.43 -6.08 7.68
C ASP A 32 14.84 -5.87 9.15
N ASN A 33 13.99 -6.29 10.10
CA ASN A 33 14.09 -5.92 11.52
C ASN A 33 13.66 -7.03 12.50
N GLY A 34 13.47 -8.25 12.01
CA GLY A 34 13.01 -9.38 12.82
C GLY A 34 11.52 -9.37 13.20
N LYS A 35 10.73 -8.34 12.80
CA LYS A 35 9.26 -8.39 12.89
C LYS A 35 8.71 -9.28 11.78
N ALA A 36 7.61 -9.98 12.07
CA ALA A 36 6.84 -10.62 11.01
C ALA A 36 6.28 -9.54 10.07
N ALA A 37 6.38 -9.77 8.76
CA ALA A 37 5.96 -8.82 7.75
C ALA A 37 4.87 -9.39 6.84
N LEU A 38 3.82 -8.61 6.62
CA LEU A 38 2.81 -8.83 5.59
C LEU A 38 3.05 -7.84 4.45
N ILE A 39 3.29 -8.34 3.25
CA ILE A 39 3.33 -7.52 2.03
C ILE A 39 1.94 -7.58 1.41
N VAL A 40 1.25 -6.45 1.41
CA VAL A 40 -0.14 -6.33 1.01
C VAL A 40 -0.26 -5.59 -0.33
N SER A 41 -1.00 -6.16 -1.27
CA SER A 41 -1.31 -5.52 -2.56
C SER A 41 -2.80 -5.64 -2.88
N SER A 42 -3.36 -4.62 -3.51
CA SER A 42 -4.66 -4.69 -4.15
C SER A 42 -4.61 -5.32 -5.54
N PHE A 43 -3.44 -5.30 -6.18
CA PHE A 43 -3.23 -5.83 -7.52
C PHE A 43 -2.54 -7.20 -7.47
N GLU A 44 -3.24 -8.21 -8.01
CA GLU A 44 -2.77 -9.60 -8.01
C GLU A 44 -1.49 -9.79 -8.82
N ASN A 45 -1.29 -8.98 -9.87
CA ASN A 45 -0.07 -9.02 -10.68
C ASN A 45 1.18 -8.65 -9.87
N THR A 46 1.07 -7.66 -8.96
CA THR A 46 2.16 -7.28 -8.04
C THR A 46 2.57 -8.45 -7.15
N LEU A 47 1.60 -9.17 -6.58
CA LEU A 47 1.88 -10.34 -5.73
C LEU A 47 2.54 -11.47 -6.52
N LYS A 48 2.01 -11.77 -7.71
CA LYS A 48 2.60 -12.78 -8.60
C LYS A 48 4.03 -12.44 -9.00
N ASN A 49 4.31 -11.16 -9.27
CA ASN A 49 5.65 -10.69 -9.59
C ASN A 49 6.61 -10.83 -8.40
N LEU A 50 6.20 -10.43 -7.20
CA LEU A 50 7.02 -10.63 -6.00
C LEU A 50 7.31 -12.11 -5.75
N GLN A 51 6.31 -12.98 -5.93
CA GLN A 51 6.46 -14.42 -5.78
C GLN A 51 7.35 -15.06 -6.86
N SER A 52 7.34 -14.54 -8.09
CA SER A 52 8.23 -15.04 -9.15
C SER A 52 9.68 -14.62 -8.91
N LEU A 53 9.91 -13.44 -8.34
CA LEU A 53 11.22 -12.92 -7.95
C LEU A 53 11.77 -13.61 -6.69
N ASN A 54 10.90 -13.99 -5.75
CA ASN A 54 11.27 -14.79 -4.58
C ASN A 54 10.22 -15.88 -4.30
N GLN A 55 10.53 -17.12 -4.69
CA GLN A 55 9.62 -18.27 -4.55
C GLN A 55 9.40 -18.73 -3.09
N GLU A 56 10.21 -18.22 -2.15
CA GLU A 56 10.02 -18.44 -0.73
C GLU A 56 8.82 -17.64 -0.20
N PHE A 57 8.49 -16.51 -0.83
CA PHE A 57 7.34 -15.70 -0.45
C PHE A 57 6.05 -16.48 -0.73
N LYS A 58 5.31 -16.76 0.36
CA LYS A 58 4.05 -17.51 0.29
C LYS A 58 2.88 -16.55 0.32
N LYS A 59 1.91 -16.82 -0.54
CA LYS A 59 0.65 -16.09 -0.56
C LYS A 59 -0.31 -16.69 0.46
N MET A 60 -0.96 -15.83 1.22
CA MET A 60 -2.06 -16.21 2.11
C MET A 60 -3.34 -16.35 1.30
N GLU A 61 -4.03 -17.48 1.47
CA GLU A 61 -5.37 -17.71 0.95
C GLU A 61 -6.42 -17.53 2.05
N SER A 62 -5.99 -17.64 3.32
CA SER A 62 -6.80 -17.41 4.52
C SER A 62 -5.99 -16.65 5.57
N MET A 63 -6.67 -15.90 6.45
CA MET A 63 -6.03 -15.27 7.62
C MET A 63 -5.39 -16.30 8.57
N SER A 64 -5.88 -17.55 8.54
CA SER A 64 -5.33 -18.66 9.33
C SER A 64 -3.98 -19.17 8.85
N ASP A 65 -3.55 -18.78 7.65
CA ASP A 65 -2.26 -19.20 7.10
C ASP A 65 -1.09 -18.47 7.78
N PHE A 66 -1.37 -17.35 8.47
CA PHE A 66 -0.36 -16.53 9.09
C PHE A 66 0.43 -17.29 10.16
N ASP A 67 1.74 -17.40 9.93
CA ASP A 67 2.72 -17.90 10.89
C ASP A 67 3.84 -16.87 10.99
N LYS A 68 3.98 -16.25 12.18
CA LYS A 68 5.01 -15.24 12.44
C LYS A 68 6.45 -15.75 12.35
N SER A 69 6.66 -17.06 12.46
CA SER A 69 7.98 -17.69 12.31
C SER A 69 8.39 -17.86 10.85
N ARG A 70 7.47 -17.57 9.93
CA ARG A 70 7.63 -17.71 8.48
C ARG A 70 7.27 -16.39 7.81
N GLY A 71 7.81 -16.16 6.62
CA GLY A 71 7.45 -15.01 5.80
C GLY A 71 8.66 -14.25 5.25
N PRO A 72 8.42 -13.10 4.61
CA PRO A 72 7.17 -12.34 4.61
C PRO A 72 6.03 -13.04 3.85
N TRP A 73 4.79 -12.72 4.24
CA TRP A 73 3.59 -13.26 3.61
C TRP A 73 3.01 -12.27 2.60
N LEU A 74 2.62 -12.77 1.43
CA LEU A 74 1.93 -12.00 0.40
C LEU A 74 0.42 -12.04 0.64
N VAL A 75 -0.21 -10.89 0.70
CA VAL A 75 -1.63 -10.76 1.05
C VAL A 75 -2.34 -9.90 0.02
N ASN A 76 -3.43 -10.42 -0.54
CA ASN A 76 -4.32 -9.60 -1.35
C ASN A 76 -5.26 -8.83 -0.44
N THR A 77 -5.47 -7.53 -0.69
CA THR A 77 -6.44 -6.72 0.09
C THR A 77 -7.85 -7.31 0.14
N LYS A 78 -8.25 -8.10 -0.86
CA LYS A 78 -9.52 -8.83 -0.86
C LYS A 78 -9.67 -9.71 0.38
N LEU A 79 -8.61 -10.42 0.79
CA LEU A 79 -8.61 -11.26 2.00
C LEU A 79 -8.91 -10.44 3.26
N ILE A 80 -8.34 -9.24 3.35
CA ILE A 80 -8.55 -8.31 4.48
C ILE A 80 -9.98 -7.76 4.48
N LEU A 81 -10.52 -7.43 3.30
CA LEU A 81 -11.87 -6.87 3.17
C LEU A 81 -12.96 -7.92 3.46
N GLU A 82 -12.73 -9.17 3.02
CA GLU A 82 -13.66 -10.31 3.16
C GLU A 82 -13.60 -11.00 4.52
N ALA A 83 -12.60 -10.68 5.35
CA ALA A 83 -12.50 -11.17 6.72
C ALA A 83 -13.77 -10.80 7.52
N THR A 84 -14.69 -11.76 7.61
CA THR A 84 -16.06 -11.60 8.11
C THR A 84 -16.18 -11.86 9.60
N SER A 85 -15.16 -12.44 10.23
CA SER A 85 -15.18 -12.78 11.65
C SER A 85 -13.78 -12.73 12.23
N PHE A 86 -13.60 -11.82 13.17
CA PHE A 86 -12.39 -11.50 13.91
C PHE A 86 -12.03 -12.61 14.93
N GLN A 87 -11.94 -13.86 14.49
CA GLN A 87 -11.60 -14.98 15.38
C GLN A 87 -10.11 -15.31 15.38
N GLN A 88 -9.33 -14.66 14.51
CA GLN A 88 -7.87 -14.65 14.58
C GLN A 88 -7.39 -13.22 14.32
N ALA A 89 -7.48 -12.38 15.36
CA ALA A 89 -6.71 -11.15 15.37
C ALA A 89 -5.24 -11.57 15.41
N ILE A 90 -4.41 -11.07 14.49
CA ILE A 90 -2.97 -11.20 14.67
C ILE A 90 -2.60 -10.25 15.80
N THR A 91 -2.31 -10.80 16.98
CA THR A 91 -2.01 -10.04 18.20
C THR A 91 -0.52 -9.72 18.33
N ASP A 92 0.32 -10.37 17.54
CA ASP A 92 1.76 -10.11 17.46
C ASP A 92 2.05 -8.72 16.87
N GLU A 93 3.22 -8.17 17.19
CA GLU A 93 3.73 -6.98 16.51
C GLU A 93 4.10 -7.36 15.07
N VAL A 94 3.37 -6.79 14.12
CA VAL A 94 3.49 -7.09 12.69
C VAL A 94 3.72 -5.81 11.91
N GLN A 95 4.65 -5.86 10.97
CA GLN A 95 4.80 -4.81 9.98
C GLN A 95 3.91 -5.13 8.78
N ILE A 96 3.04 -4.20 8.39
CA ILE A 96 2.19 -4.34 7.21
C ILE A 96 2.66 -3.33 6.19
N ILE A 97 3.09 -3.86 5.04
CA ILE A 97 3.67 -3.07 3.96
C ILE A 97 2.74 -3.14 2.77
N PHE A 98 2.01 -2.07 2.53
CA PHE A 98 1.22 -1.90 1.32
C PHE A 98 2.13 -1.54 0.15
N THR A 99 1.99 -2.22 -0.98
CA THR A 99 2.85 -2.01 -2.16
C THR A 99 2.44 -0.82 -3.04
N GLU A 100 1.28 -0.23 -2.72
CA GLU A 100 0.69 0.93 -3.37
C GLU A 100 -0.44 1.52 -2.51
N HIS A 101 -0.83 2.77 -2.77
CA HIS A 101 -2.15 3.27 -2.38
C HIS A 101 -3.19 2.86 -3.41
N TYR A 102 -4.37 2.47 -2.94
CA TYR A 102 -5.45 2.22 -3.88
C TYR A 102 -5.87 3.53 -4.59
N PRO A 103 -6.17 3.53 -5.90
CA PRO A 103 -6.46 4.78 -6.63
C PRO A 103 -7.68 5.56 -6.10
N MET A 104 -8.62 4.87 -5.45
CA MET A 104 -9.84 5.44 -4.87
C MET A 104 -9.67 5.65 -3.36
N PRO A 105 -9.79 6.91 -2.84
CA PRO A 105 -9.50 7.20 -1.43
C PRO A 105 -10.44 6.48 -0.45
N GLU A 106 -11.67 6.20 -0.88
CA GLU A 106 -12.68 5.52 -0.07
C GLU A 106 -12.31 4.05 0.18
N LYS A 107 -11.91 3.33 -0.87
CA LYS A 107 -11.45 1.93 -0.79
C LYS A 107 -10.13 1.83 -0.02
N ASP A 108 -9.20 2.76 -0.23
CA ASP A 108 -7.96 2.86 0.55
C ASP A 108 -8.25 3.06 2.06
N SER A 109 -9.19 3.94 2.39
CA SER A 109 -9.63 4.17 3.78
C SER A 109 -10.34 2.95 4.39
N GLU A 110 -11.11 2.21 3.60
CA GLU A 110 -11.77 0.99 4.02
C GLU A 110 -10.75 -0.11 4.32
N ILE A 111 -9.80 -0.34 3.40
CA ILE A 111 -8.70 -1.30 3.57
C ILE A 111 -7.92 -0.98 4.85
N LEU A 112 -7.54 0.28 5.06
CA LEU A 112 -6.84 0.70 6.27
C LEU A 112 -7.66 0.45 7.54
N SER A 113 -8.95 0.79 7.53
CA SER A 113 -9.84 0.58 8.68
C SER A 113 -9.99 -0.91 9.01
N LYS A 114 -10.12 -1.76 7.99
CA LYS A 114 -10.21 -3.22 8.13
C LYS A 114 -8.89 -3.83 8.58
N THR A 115 -7.77 -3.32 8.07
CA THR A 115 -6.42 -3.75 8.45
C THR A 115 -6.13 -3.43 9.92
N ALA A 116 -6.33 -2.18 10.32
CA ALA A 116 -6.10 -1.75 11.70
C ALA A 116 -7.08 -2.39 12.69
N ALA A 117 -8.28 -2.75 12.22
CA ALA A 117 -9.11 -3.66 12.96
C ALA A 117 -8.40 -5.01 13.05
N ALA A 118 -8.24 -5.75 11.94
CA ALA A 118 -7.78 -7.15 11.93
C ALA A 118 -6.45 -7.39 12.66
N ILE A 119 -5.57 -6.39 12.66
CA ILE A 119 -4.22 -6.47 13.22
C ILE A 119 -3.98 -5.20 14.07
N PRO A 120 -4.50 -5.15 15.32
CA PRO A 120 -4.48 -3.94 16.13
C PRO A 120 -3.08 -3.41 16.46
N ASN A 121 -2.09 -4.31 16.53
CA ASN A 121 -0.70 -3.99 16.84
C ASN A 121 0.15 -3.79 15.57
N ALA A 122 -0.48 -3.56 14.41
CA ALA A 122 0.22 -3.39 13.15
C ALA A 122 0.94 -2.04 13.06
N GLU A 123 2.20 -2.09 12.63
CA GLU A 123 2.86 -0.95 12.01
C GLU A 123 2.51 -0.92 10.52
N ILE A 124 1.69 0.05 10.09
CA ILE A 124 1.26 0.18 8.70
C ILE A 124 2.16 1.15 7.94
N VAL A 125 2.72 0.69 6.82
CA VAL A 125 3.58 1.46 5.94
C VAL A 125 3.16 1.25 4.48
N PHE A 126 3.10 2.32 3.71
CA PHE A 126 2.99 2.25 2.24
C PHE A 126 4.37 2.39 1.63
N TYR A 127 4.71 1.47 0.74
CA TYR A 127 5.88 1.53 -0.11
C TYR A 127 5.42 2.03 -1.48
N ILE A 128 5.84 3.23 -1.84
CA ILE A 128 5.40 3.90 -3.06
C ILE A 128 6.64 4.25 -3.87
N SER A 129 6.57 4.14 -5.18
CA SER A 129 7.62 4.60 -6.07
C SER A 129 7.20 5.85 -6.83
N LEU A 130 8.16 6.71 -7.16
CA LEU A 130 7.93 7.81 -8.11
C LEU A 130 7.49 7.34 -9.49
N ASP A 131 7.85 6.12 -9.84
CA ASP A 131 7.46 5.46 -11.08
C ASP A 131 6.05 4.89 -11.02
N ASP A 132 5.39 4.82 -9.86
CA ASP A 132 4.06 4.22 -9.76
C ASP A 132 3.03 5.05 -10.55
N PRO A 133 2.00 4.42 -11.16
CA PRO A 133 0.98 5.11 -11.94
C PRO A 133 0.35 6.30 -11.21
N LEU A 134 0.05 6.13 -9.92
CA LEU A 134 -0.46 7.20 -9.07
C LEU A 134 0.50 8.39 -9.04
N MET A 135 1.79 8.15 -8.82
CA MET A 135 2.81 9.19 -8.65
C MET A 135 3.17 9.89 -9.96
N ARG A 136 3.20 9.18 -11.09
CA ARG A 136 3.51 9.76 -12.41
C ARG A 136 2.52 10.84 -12.83
N LEU A 137 1.28 10.77 -12.37
CA LEU A 137 0.27 11.83 -12.57
C LEU A 137 0.66 13.18 -11.90
N PHE A 138 1.69 13.20 -11.04
CA PHE A 138 2.17 14.38 -10.28
C PHE A 138 3.63 14.75 -10.56
N ASN A 139 4.39 13.90 -11.25
CA ASN A 139 5.82 14.12 -11.47
C ASN A 139 6.14 15.36 -12.35
N SER A 140 5.12 16.01 -12.93
CA SER A 140 5.25 17.22 -13.75
C SER A 140 5.13 18.56 -12.97
N GLY A 141 4.93 18.53 -11.65
CA GLY A 141 4.73 19.74 -10.84
C GLY A 141 5.80 19.99 -9.77
N LYS A 142 5.50 20.91 -8.82
CA LYS A 142 6.39 21.30 -7.70
C LYS A 142 6.93 20.13 -6.87
N ILE A 143 6.20 19.02 -6.83
CA ILE A 143 6.60 17.81 -6.08
C ILE A 143 7.75 17.11 -6.81
N GLY A 144 7.71 17.03 -8.14
CA GLY A 144 8.82 16.53 -8.95
C GLY A 144 10.11 17.32 -8.69
N ASP A 145 10.01 18.65 -8.68
CA ASP A 145 11.16 19.52 -8.38
C ASP A 145 11.65 19.36 -6.93
N MET A 146 10.73 19.24 -5.98
CA MET A 146 11.09 18.97 -4.57
C MET A 146 11.83 17.64 -4.43
N MET A 147 11.34 16.57 -5.07
CA MET A 147 11.97 15.24 -5.01
C MET A 147 13.36 15.24 -5.64
N LYS A 148 13.56 15.97 -6.75
CA LYS A 148 14.89 16.21 -7.35
C LYS A 148 15.81 16.97 -6.39
N ASN A 149 15.30 18.01 -5.73
CA ASN A 149 16.08 18.87 -4.83
C ASN A 149 16.39 18.23 -3.48
N MET A 150 15.64 17.21 -3.07
CA MET A 150 15.88 16.47 -1.82
C MET A 150 17.08 15.54 -1.90
N GLY A 151 17.70 15.38 -3.08
CA GLY A 151 18.92 14.59 -3.24
C GLY A 151 18.76 13.15 -2.77
N MET A 152 17.63 12.52 -3.10
CA MET A 152 17.34 11.13 -2.73
C MET A 152 18.53 10.23 -3.04
N ASP A 153 19.04 9.55 -2.01
CA ASP A 153 19.91 8.40 -2.21
C ASP A 153 19.08 7.27 -2.83
N GLU A 154 19.67 6.52 -3.75
CA GLU A 154 19.04 5.37 -4.38
C GLU A 154 18.62 4.29 -3.39
N ASN A 155 19.11 4.32 -2.14
CA ASN A 155 18.82 3.30 -1.14
C ASN A 155 17.95 3.78 0.03
N GLU A 156 17.53 5.05 0.02
CA GLU A 156 16.74 5.66 1.08
C GLU A 156 15.35 6.09 0.60
N ALA A 157 14.35 5.84 1.44
CA ALA A 157 12.99 6.34 1.20
C ALA A 157 12.82 7.73 1.81
N ILE A 158 12.03 8.58 1.14
CA ILE A 158 11.55 9.84 1.73
C ILE A 158 10.24 9.57 2.48
N GLU A 159 10.15 10.09 3.70
CA GLU A 159 8.88 10.26 4.43
C GLU A 159 8.61 11.76 4.62
N HIS A 160 7.56 12.29 4.00
CA HIS A 160 7.22 13.71 4.17
C HIS A 160 5.71 13.99 4.04
N ARG A 161 5.16 14.76 5.00
CA ARG A 161 3.72 15.05 5.09
C ARG A 161 3.14 15.71 3.84
N MET A 162 3.93 16.53 3.13
CA MET A 162 3.47 17.15 1.87
C MET A 162 3.24 16.11 0.77
N ILE A 163 4.03 15.03 0.74
CA ILE A 163 3.91 13.97 -0.26
C ILE A 163 2.64 13.15 0.02
N SER A 164 2.43 12.71 1.27
CA SER A 164 1.17 12.07 1.70
C SER A 164 -0.06 12.91 1.35
N SER A 165 0.02 14.23 1.57
CA SER A 165 -1.07 15.15 1.23
C SER A 165 -1.31 15.24 -0.28
N ALA A 166 -0.25 15.16 -1.08
CA ALA A 166 -0.34 15.15 -2.53
C ALA A 166 -0.95 13.86 -3.08
N ILE A 167 -0.56 12.71 -2.54
CA ILE A 167 -1.15 11.40 -2.84
C ILE A 167 -2.66 11.42 -2.57
N PHE A 168 -3.09 11.97 -1.43
CA PHE A 168 -4.53 12.06 -1.15
C PHE A 168 -5.28 12.98 -2.13
N ASN A 169 -4.67 14.11 -2.50
CA ASN A 169 -5.24 15.01 -3.50
C ASN A 169 -5.26 14.37 -4.90
N ALA A 170 -4.31 13.49 -5.19
CA ALA A 170 -4.23 12.72 -6.40
C ALA A 170 -5.43 11.80 -6.58
N GLN A 171 -5.65 10.94 -5.59
CA GLN A 171 -6.77 10.02 -5.54
C GLN A 171 -8.09 10.80 -5.72
N LYS A 172 -8.25 11.96 -5.05
CA LYS A 172 -9.42 12.84 -5.25
C LYS A 172 -9.59 13.34 -6.69
N LYS A 173 -8.51 13.70 -7.38
CA LYS A 173 -8.56 14.14 -8.79
C LYS A 173 -8.96 12.99 -9.70
N ILE A 174 -8.45 11.79 -9.43
CA ILE A 174 -8.79 10.56 -10.15
C ILE A 174 -10.26 10.24 -9.99
N THR A 175 -10.75 10.14 -8.75
CA THR A 175 -12.15 9.83 -8.44
C THR A 175 -13.14 10.80 -9.11
N LYS A 176 -12.81 12.10 -9.22
CA LYS A 176 -13.67 13.07 -9.92
C LYS A 176 -13.86 12.79 -11.42
N LYS A 177 -12.95 12.07 -12.06
CA LYS A 177 -13.03 11.68 -13.47
C LYS A 177 -13.67 10.31 -13.68
N ILE A 178 -13.94 9.55 -12.61
CA ILE A 178 -14.44 8.17 -12.68
C ILE A 178 -15.91 8.16 -12.27
N SER A 179 -16.79 7.74 -13.19
CA SER A 179 -18.21 7.53 -12.89
C SER A 179 -18.52 6.08 -12.49
N PHE A 180 -17.78 5.13 -13.04
CA PHE A 180 -17.90 3.70 -12.74
C PHE A 180 -16.51 3.08 -12.77
N GLU A 181 -16.16 2.35 -11.72
CA GLU A 181 -14.88 1.66 -11.59
C GLU A 181 -15.02 0.21 -12.03
N GLN A 182 -14.13 -0.23 -12.92
CA GLN A 182 -13.91 -1.64 -13.26
C GLN A 182 -12.70 -2.18 -12.50
N HIS A 183 -12.82 -3.40 -11.97
CA HIS A 183 -11.72 -4.09 -11.32
C HIS A 183 -10.71 -4.61 -12.35
N TYR A 184 -9.42 -4.51 -12.01
CA TYR A 184 -8.31 -5.08 -12.77
C TYR A 184 -7.27 -5.65 -11.81
N ASP A 185 -6.64 -6.73 -12.20
CA ASP A 185 -5.58 -7.40 -11.43
C ASP A 185 -4.21 -6.72 -11.56
N ASP A 186 -4.08 -5.79 -12.50
CA ASP A 186 -2.87 -5.05 -12.82
C ASP A 186 -3.12 -3.54 -12.65
N GLU A 187 -2.22 -2.86 -11.93
CA GLU A 187 -2.39 -1.44 -11.58
C GLU A 187 -2.38 -0.55 -12.83
N GLU A 188 -1.43 -0.77 -13.74
CA GLU A 188 -1.33 -0.02 -14.99
C GLU A 188 -2.60 -0.17 -15.85
N ALA A 189 -3.12 -1.40 -15.94
CA ALA A 189 -4.39 -1.66 -16.60
C ALA A 189 -5.55 -0.93 -15.91
N TRP A 190 -5.61 -0.91 -14.58
CA TRP A 190 -6.63 -0.16 -13.84
C TRP A 190 -6.62 1.32 -14.24
N TYR A 191 -5.45 1.97 -14.22
CA TYR A 191 -5.34 3.40 -14.57
C TYR A 191 -5.70 3.64 -16.03
N ARG A 192 -5.17 2.83 -16.95
CA ARG A 192 -5.45 2.97 -18.40
C ARG A 192 -6.93 2.85 -18.73
N MET A 193 -7.65 1.98 -18.04
CA MET A 193 -9.03 1.66 -18.37
C MET A 193 -10.04 2.54 -17.63
N ASN A 194 -9.80 2.82 -16.34
CA ASN A 194 -10.71 3.62 -15.51
C ASN A 194 -10.42 5.12 -15.60
N TYR A 195 -9.15 5.52 -15.67
CA TYR A 195 -8.73 6.92 -15.68
C TYR A 195 -8.32 7.35 -17.08
N ARG A 196 -9.31 7.58 -17.94
CA ARG A 196 -9.08 8.21 -19.26
C ARG A 196 -8.80 9.70 -19.04
N GLY A 197 -7.51 10.00 -18.94
CA GLY A 197 -6.94 11.32 -18.74
C GLY A 197 -7.25 12.27 -19.88
#